data_AF-A0A937FTA1-F1
#
_entry.id   AF-A0A937FTA1-F1
#
_cell.length_a   1.000
_cell.length_b   1.000
_cell.length_c   1.000
_cell.angle_alpha   90.00
_cell.angle_beta   90.00
_cell.angle_gamma   90.00
#
_symmetry.space_group_name_H-M   'P 1'
#
loop_
_entity.id
_entity.type
_entity.pdbx_description
1 polymer ?
#
loop_
_entity_poly.entity_id
_entity_poly.type
_entity_poly.pdbx_seq_one_letter_code
_entity_poly.pdbx_strand_id
1 'polypeptide(L)'
;MTLRLIVLGGAAGGGVPQWNCNCASCQAARHDSSLADGQASLAFSADGENWFLVNASPDLRQQINDIPELHPRNGKLRDSPIAGVLLANGEVDALVGLLSLREGSHFGIWAHDRVLSVLEQNSIFNVLDRET
;
A
#
# COMPACT_ATOMS: atom_id res chain seq x y z
N MET A 1 25.80 -0.42 2.09
CA MET A 1 24.38 -0.82 2.09
C MET A 1 23.58 0.46 2.22
N THR A 2 22.69 0.77 1.28
CA THR A 2 21.93 2.03 1.26
C THR A 2 20.46 1.70 1.36
N LEU A 3 19.79 2.22 2.39
CA LEU A 3 18.34 2.11 2.54
C LEU A 3 17.67 3.11 1.58
N ARG A 4 16.78 2.60 0.71
CA ARG A 4 15.93 3.42 -0.16
C ARG A 4 14.54 3.50 0.46
N LEU A 5 13.95 4.69 0.42
CA LEU A 5 12.57 4.94 0.83
C LEU A 5 11.84 5.70 -0.29
N ILE A 6 10.61 5.29 -0.57
CA ILE A 6 9.70 5.95 -1.51
C ILE A 6 8.41 6.24 -0.75
N VAL A 7 7.98 7.50 -0.75
CA VAL A 7 6.66 7.88 -0.23
C VAL A 7 5.64 7.57 -1.33
N LEU A 8 4.71 6.67 -1.05
CA LEU A 8 3.65 6.27 -1.98
C LEU A 8 2.42 7.16 -1.86
N GLY A 9 2.17 7.68 -0.65
CA GLY A 9 1.14 8.66 -0.37
C GLY A 9 1.43 9.35 0.96
N GLY A 10 1.14 10.65 1.04
CA GLY A 10 1.37 11.48 2.22
C GLY A 10 0.10 11.93 2.94
N ALA A 11 -1.09 11.68 2.38
CA ALA A 11 -2.34 12.12 2.96
C ALA A 11 -2.87 11.15 4.03
N ALA A 12 -3.68 11.66 4.96
CA ALA A 12 -4.42 10.83 5.91
C ALA A 12 -5.55 10.05 5.22
N GLY A 13 -6.30 9.25 5.98
CA GLY A 13 -7.49 8.55 5.51
C GLY A 13 -8.43 9.45 4.68
N GLY A 14 -8.81 8.96 3.50
CA GLY A 14 -9.61 9.69 2.52
C GLY A 14 -8.82 10.36 1.40
N GLY A 15 -7.52 10.61 1.57
CA GLY A 15 -6.65 11.19 0.53
C GLY A 15 -6.94 12.67 0.22
N VAL A 16 -6.24 13.21 -0.77
CA VAL A 16 -6.49 14.55 -1.31
C VAL A 16 -6.59 14.44 -2.85
N PRO A 17 -7.71 14.82 -3.47
CA PRO A 17 -8.95 15.25 -2.84
C PRO A 17 -9.74 14.09 -2.25
N GLN A 18 -10.23 14.24 -1.02
CA GLN A 18 -11.16 13.26 -0.44
C GLN A 18 -12.48 13.24 -1.22
N TRP A 19 -13.02 12.05 -1.48
CA TRP A 19 -14.13 11.83 -2.42
C TRP A 19 -15.36 12.71 -2.16
N ASN A 20 -15.69 12.98 -0.90
CA ASN A 20 -16.85 13.78 -0.47
C ASN A 20 -16.48 15.13 0.16
N CYS A 21 -15.24 15.60 0.00
CA CYS A 21 -14.79 16.86 0.58
C CYS A 21 -14.71 17.98 -0.48
N ASN A 22 -15.17 19.17 -0.09
CA ASN A 22 -15.10 20.42 -0.86
C ASN A 22 -14.35 21.53 -0.10
N CYS A 23 -13.42 21.18 0.80
CA CYS A 23 -12.53 22.19 1.38
C CYS A 23 -11.62 22.80 0.29
N ALA A 24 -10.97 23.93 0.60
CA ALA A 24 -10.13 24.65 -0.37
C ALA A 24 -9.06 23.74 -1.03
N SER A 25 -8.38 22.89 -0.25
CA SER A 25 -7.36 21.97 -0.77
C SER A 25 -7.94 20.90 -1.70
N CYS A 26 -9.09 20.32 -1.35
CA CYS A 26 -9.75 19.33 -2.20
C CYS A 26 -10.28 19.96 -3.49
N GLN A 27 -10.85 21.18 -3.42
CA GLN A 27 -11.25 21.91 -4.62
C GLN A 27 -10.04 22.21 -5.50
N ALA A 28 -8.92 22.67 -4.93
CA ALA A 28 -7.70 22.93 -5.69
C ALA A 28 -7.19 21.66 -6.38
N ALA A 29 -7.10 20.54 -5.67
CA ALA A 29 -6.64 19.26 -6.23
C ALA A 29 -7.58 18.66 -7.29
N ARG A 30 -8.86 19.04 -7.32
CA ARG A 30 -9.78 18.70 -8.43
C ARG A 30 -9.50 19.50 -9.70
N HIS A 31 -8.97 20.71 -9.58
CA HIS A 31 -8.61 21.55 -10.73
C HIS A 31 -7.18 21.30 -11.20
N ASP A 32 -6.29 20.90 -10.29
CA ASP A 32 -4.89 20.59 -10.55
C ASP A 32 -4.49 19.28 -9.87
N SER A 33 -4.33 18.21 -10.67
CA SER A 33 -4.01 16.88 -10.17
C SER A 33 -2.60 16.76 -9.60
N SER A 34 -1.70 17.73 -9.81
CA SER A 34 -0.39 17.74 -9.15
C SER A 34 -0.47 18.01 -7.65
N LEU A 35 -1.61 18.53 -7.18
CA LEU A 35 -1.91 18.72 -5.76
C LEU A 35 -2.62 17.52 -5.13
N ALA A 36 -2.89 16.48 -5.91
CA ALA A 36 -3.49 15.25 -5.40
C ALA A 36 -2.43 14.38 -4.71
N ASP A 37 -2.84 13.69 -3.66
CA ASP A 37 -2.00 12.78 -2.90
C ASP A 37 -2.84 11.61 -2.34
N GLY A 38 -2.27 10.41 -2.38
CA GLY A 38 -2.89 9.19 -1.90
C GLY A 38 -2.74 9.02 -0.38
N GLN A 39 -3.47 8.05 0.16
CA GLN A 39 -3.39 7.71 1.59
C GLN A 39 -2.01 7.18 1.99
N ALA A 40 -1.66 7.45 3.24
CA ALA A 40 -0.33 7.25 3.81
C ALA A 40 0.19 5.83 3.64
N SER A 41 1.25 5.71 2.83
CA SER A 41 1.99 4.46 2.63
C SER A 41 3.42 4.77 2.19
N LEU A 42 4.35 3.89 2.54
CA LEU A 42 5.76 3.97 2.15
C LEU A 42 6.20 2.63 1.58
N ALA A 43 7.14 2.67 0.62
CA ALA A 43 7.92 1.51 0.23
C ALA A 43 9.38 1.71 0.66
N PHE A 44 10.03 0.66 1.16
CA PHE A 44 11.46 0.69 1.46
C PHE A 44 12.17 -0.57 0.98
N SER A 45 13.45 -0.43 0.65
CA SER A 45 14.30 -1.53 0.22
C SER A 45 15.75 -1.30 0.63
N ALA A 46 16.42 -2.37 1.06
CA ALA A 46 17.84 -2.36 1.41
C ALA A 46 18.76 -2.82 0.27
N ASP A 47 18.19 -3.44 -0.76
CA ASP A 47 18.91 -4.03 -1.90
C ASP A 47 18.47 -3.48 -3.27
N GLY A 48 17.33 -2.77 -3.33
CA GLY A 48 16.74 -2.25 -4.56
C GLY A 48 15.87 -3.26 -5.31
N GLU A 49 15.79 -4.50 -4.85
CA GLU A 49 15.12 -5.62 -5.54
C GLU A 49 13.91 -6.13 -4.75
N ASN A 50 14.03 -6.18 -3.42
CA ASN A 50 12.97 -6.61 -2.52
C ASN A 50 12.42 -5.40 -1.78
N TRP A 51 11.13 -5.14 -1.97
CA TRP A 51 10.45 -3.98 -1.41
C TRP A 51 9.47 -4.38 -0.32
N PHE A 52 9.47 -3.61 0.75
CA PHE A 52 8.55 -3.76 1.86
C PHE A 52 7.68 -2.52 1.93
N LEU A 53 6.38 -2.72 2.12
CA LEU A 53 5.43 -1.64 2.32
C LEU A 53 5.27 -1.34 3.81
N VAL A 54 5.11 -0.08 4.17
CA VAL A 54 4.52 0.34 5.45
C VAL A 54 3.11 0.78 5.16
N ASN A 55 2.15 0.04 5.70
CA ASN A 55 0.72 0.09 5.39
C ASN A 55 0.40 -0.26 3.93
N ALA A 56 -0.75 -0.88 3.73
CA ALA A 56 -1.35 -1.14 2.43
C ALA A 56 -2.62 -0.30 2.30
N SER A 57 -2.48 0.90 1.72
CA SER A 57 -3.59 1.86 1.64
C SER A 57 -4.67 1.43 0.64
N PRO A 58 -5.90 1.96 0.71
CA PRO A 58 -6.92 1.75 -0.33
C PRO A 58 -6.46 2.16 -1.74
N ASP A 59 -5.48 3.06 -1.83
CA ASP A 59 -4.93 3.57 -3.09
C ASP A 59 -3.79 2.68 -3.65
N LEU A 60 -3.45 1.58 -2.96
CA LEU A 60 -2.24 0.78 -3.21
C LEU A 60 -2.09 0.33 -4.66
N ARG A 61 -3.18 -0.07 -5.34
CA ARG A 61 -3.10 -0.46 -6.75
C ARG A 61 -2.55 0.69 -7.61
N GLN A 62 -3.00 1.91 -7.38
CA GLN A 62 -2.53 3.07 -8.14
C GLN A 62 -1.10 3.43 -7.73
N GLN A 63 -0.80 3.40 -6.43
CA GLN A 63 0.54 3.63 -5.89
C GLN A 63 1.59 2.67 -6.51
N ILE A 64 1.25 1.39 -6.71
CA ILE A 64 2.11 0.43 -7.39
C ILE A 64 2.30 0.80 -8.86
N ASN A 65 1.23 1.16 -9.57
CA ASN A 65 1.31 1.48 -10.99
C ASN A 65 2.12 2.75 -11.26
N ASP A 66 2.13 3.71 -10.34
CA ASP A 66 2.85 4.97 -10.50
C ASP A 66 4.34 4.88 -10.16
N ILE A 67 4.77 3.80 -9.49
CA ILE A 67 6.16 3.61 -9.01
C ILE A 67 6.83 2.44 -9.74
N PRO A 68 7.74 2.71 -10.69
CA PRO A 68 8.41 1.66 -11.48
C PRO A 68 9.15 0.61 -10.65
N GLU A 69 9.71 0.98 -9.50
CA GLU A 69 10.39 0.06 -8.58
C GLU A 69 9.47 -1.01 -7.99
N LEU A 70 8.15 -0.80 -8.01
CA LEU A 70 7.14 -1.75 -7.54
C LEU A 70 6.53 -2.59 -8.67
N HIS A 71 6.96 -2.40 -9.91
CA HIS A 71 6.45 -3.15 -11.07
C HIS A 71 7.02 -4.58 -11.11
N PRO A 72 6.33 -5.53 -11.76
CA PRO A 72 6.86 -6.88 -11.98
C PRO A 72 8.24 -6.84 -12.65
N ARG A 73 9.17 -7.70 -12.23
CA ARG A 73 10.52 -7.75 -12.80
C ARG A 73 10.47 -8.20 -14.27
N ASN A 74 11.35 -7.64 -15.07
CA ASN A 74 11.44 -7.91 -16.51
C ASN A 74 11.56 -9.41 -16.82
N GLY A 75 10.86 -9.87 -17.86
CA GLY A 75 10.92 -11.25 -18.34
C GLY A 75 10.03 -12.25 -17.58
N LYS A 76 9.24 -11.80 -16.60
CA LYS A 76 8.24 -12.62 -15.88
C LYS A 76 6.84 -12.23 -16.31
N LEU A 77 5.98 -13.21 -16.60
CA LEU A 77 4.55 -12.95 -16.90
C LEU A 77 3.77 -12.49 -15.67
N ARG A 78 4.07 -13.07 -14.51
CA ARG A 78 3.52 -12.71 -13.20
C ARG A 78 4.66 -12.68 -12.20
N ASP A 79 4.79 -11.56 -11.51
CA ASP A 79 5.83 -11.33 -10.52
C ASP A 79 5.46 -10.10 -9.68
N SER A 80 6.05 -10.00 -8.49
CA SER A 80 5.97 -8.83 -7.63
C SER A 80 7.30 -8.63 -6.91
N PRO A 81 7.86 -7.41 -6.88
CA PRO A 81 9.02 -7.10 -6.03
C PRO A 81 8.62 -6.84 -4.58
N ILE A 82 7.31 -6.75 -4.27
CA ILE A 82 6.80 -6.58 -2.91
C ILE A 82 6.98 -7.89 -2.15
N ALA A 83 7.97 -7.93 -1.29
CA ALA A 83 8.30 -9.07 -0.44
C ALA A 83 7.51 -9.07 0.89
N GLY A 84 6.93 -7.92 1.26
CA GLY A 84 6.31 -7.78 2.57
C GLY A 84 5.50 -6.53 2.81
N VAL A 85 4.60 -6.61 3.80
CA VAL A 85 3.83 -5.48 4.32
C VAL A 85 3.97 -5.40 5.84
N LEU A 86 4.37 -4.24 6.34
CA LEU A 86 4.38 -3.90 7.76
C LEU A 86 3.15 -3.04 8.05
N LEU A 87 2.26 -3.49 8.93
CA LEU A 87 1.08 -2.72 9.31
C LEU A 87 1.35 -1.96 10.61
N ALA A 88 1.31 -0.63 10.55
CA ALA A 88 1.52 0.22 11.71
C ALA A 88 0.30 0.24 12.65
N ASN A 89 -0.90 0.01 12.12
CA ASN A 89 -2.16 -0.01 12.87
C ASN A 89 -3.21 -0.91 12.16
N GLY A 90 -4.39 -1.03 12.77
CA GLY A 90 -5.53 -1.82 12.27
C GLY A 90 -6.67 -0.99 11.68
N GLU A 91 -6.39 0.20 11.16
CA GLU A 91 -7.38 1.10 10.55
C GLU A 91 -7.54 0.83 9.05
N VAL A 92 -8.72 1.15 8.50
CA VAL A 92 -9.11 0.87 7.11
C VAL A 92 -8.09 1.40 6.10
N ASP A 93 -7.55 2.60 6.34
CA ASP A 93 -6.58 3.27 5.49
C ASP A 93 -5.18 2.62 5.52
N ALA A 94 -4.94 1.67 6.43
CA ALA A 94 -3.67 0.94 6.55
C ALA A 94 -3.70 -0.49 6.00
N LEU A 95 -4.88 -1.09 5.83
CA LEU A 95 -5.01 -2.54 5.55
C LEU A 95 -5.88 -2.92 4.35
N VAL A 96 -6.78 -2.05 3.89
CA VAL A 96 -7.66 -2.39 2.75
C VAL A 96 -6.88 -2.67 1.47
N GLY A 97 -5.72 -2.04 1.28
CA GLY A 97 -4.84 -2.29 0.14
C GLY A 97 -4.38 -3.73 0.03
N LEU A 98 -4.32 -4.49 1.14
CA LEU A 98 -3.97 -5.91 1.10
C LEU A 98 -4.89 -6.69 0.16
N LEU A 99 -6.17 -6.31 0.06
CA LEU A 99 -7.12 -6.96 -0.83
C LEU A 99 -6.74 -6.82 -2.32
N SER A 100 -5.95 -5.80 -2.67
CA SER A 100 -5.40 -5.61 -4.02
C SER A 100 -4.18 -6.49 -4.31
N LEU A 101 -3.66 -7.24 -3.33
CA LEU A 101 -2.51 -8.13 -3.46
C LEU A 101 -2.90 -9.62 -3.45
N ARG A 102 -4.18 -9.95 -3.58
CA ARG A 102 -4.72 -11.32 -3.42
C ARG A 102 -4.43 -12.26 -4.58
N GLU A 103 -3.88 -11.77 -5.70
CA GLU A 103 -3.68 -12.52 -6.94
C GLU A 103 -2.46 -13.48 -6.94
N GLY A 104 -2.05 -13.98 -5.76
CA GLY A 104 -1.19 -15.17 -5.61
C GLY A 104 0.32 -14.93 -5.65
N SER A 105 0.80 -13.70 -5.44
CA SER A 105 2.23 -13.46 -5.16
C SER A 105 2.51 -13.64 -3.68
N HIS A 106 3.58 -14.34 -3.33
CA HIS A 106 3.96 -14.58 -1.94
C HIS A 106 4.59 -13.34 -1.31
N PHE A 107 4.12 -12.95 -0.13
CA PHE A 107 4.69 -11.87 0.69
C PHE A 107 4.35 -12.10 2.17
N GLY A 108 5.19 -11.60 3.07
CA GLY A 108 4.91 -11.65 4.51
C GLY A 108 4.10 -10.46 5.02
N ILE A 109 3.33 -10.66 6.09
CA ILE A 109 2.65 -9.58 6.83
C ILE A 109 3.22 -9.51 8.24
N TRP A 110 3.73 -8.35 8.63
CA TRP A 110 4.23 -8.11 9.98
C TRP A 110 3.42 -7.00 10.64
N ALA A 111 2.96 -7.25 11.85
CA ALA A 111 2.30 -6.25 12.68
C ALA A 111 2.37 -6.70 14.15
N HIS A 112 1.96 -5.82 15.06
CA HIS A 112 1.68 -6.22 16.44
C HIS A 112 0.50 -7.21 16.47
N ASP A 113 0.49 -8.18 17.41
CA ASP A 113 -0.55 -9.23 17.51
C ASP A 113 -1.99 -8.67 17.49
N ARG A 114 -2.22 -7.54 18.16
CA ARG A 114 -3.51 -6.85 18.13
C ARG A 114 -3.95 -6.46 16.71
N VAL A 115 -3.04 -6.03 15.84
CA VAL A 115 -3.34 -5.69 14.44
C VAL A 115 -3.56 -6.95 13.62
N LEU A 116 -2.73 -7.99 13.80
CA LEU A 116 -2.93 -9.28 13.14
C LEU A 116 -4.31 -9.89 13.47
N SER A 117 -4.75 -9.76 14.73
CA SER A 117 -6.08 -10.24 15.14
C SER A 117 -7.23 -9.55 14.41
N VAL A 118 -7.05 -8.31 13.94
CA VAL A 118 -8.05 -7.63 13.09
C VAL A 118 -8.19 -8.37 11.75
N LEU A 119 -7.08 -8.77 11.13
CA LEU A 119 -7.13 -9.53 9.87
C LEU A 119 -7.79 -10.90 10.08
N GLU A 120 -7.48 -11.58 11.17
CA GLU A 120 -8.04 -12.90 11.51
C GLU A 120 -9.56 -12.86 11.74
N GLN A 121 -10.04 -11.80 12.39
CA GLN A 121 -11.48 -11.63 12.70
C GLN A 121 -12.31 -11.19 11.49
N ASN A 122 -11.67 -10.76 10.40
CA ASN A 122 -12.34 -10.25 9.21
C ASN A 122 -12.13 -11.20 8.01
N SER A 123 -13.16 -12.00 7.71
CA SER A 123 -13.09 -13.07 6.70
C SER A 123 -12.76 -12.60 5.28
N ILE A 124 -12.93 -11.30 4.97
CA ILE A 124 -12.52 -10.73 3.69
C ILE A 124 -11.01 -10.89 3.43
N PHE A 125 -10.18 -10.92 4.47
CA PHE A 125 -8.74 -11.14 4.34
C PHE A 125 -8.33 -12.61 4.19
N ASN A 126 -9.29 -13.54 4.21
CA ASN A 126 -9.02 -14.96 3.90
C ASN A 126 -8.65 -15.17 2.42
N VAL A 127 -8.80 -14.14 1.58
CA VAL A 127 -8.34 -14.16 0.18
C VAL A 127 -6.83 -14.04 0.05
N LEU A 128 -6.12 -13.66 1.11
CA LEU A 128 -4.67 -13.63 1.15
C LEU A 128 -4.15 -15.03 1.43
N ASP A 129 -3.07 -15.41 0.74
CA ASP A 129 -2.40 -16.67 1.02
C ASP A 129 -1.84 -16.64 2.46
N ARG A 130 -2.21 -17.66 3.25
CA ARG A 130 -1.84 -17.78 4.66
C ARG A 130 -0.68 -18.74 4.87
N GLU A 131 -0.16 -19.37 3.80
CA GLU A 131 1.03 -20.20 3.89
C GLU A 131 2.29 -19.32 3.90
N THR A 132 2.54 -18.71 5.07
CA THR A 132 3.80 -18.09 5.49
C THR A 132 4.11 -18.52 6.91
#